data_AF-J0X0Y7-F1
#
_entry.id   AF-J0X0Y7-F1
#
_cell.length_a   1.000
_cell.length_b   1.000
_cell.length_c   1.000
_cell.angle_alpha   90.00
_cell.angle_beta   90.00
_cell.angle_gamma   90.00
#
_symmetry.space_group_name_H-M   'P 1'
#
loop_
_entity.id
_entity.type
_entity.pdbx_description
1 polymer ?
#
loop_
_entity_poly.entity_id
_entity_poly.type
_entity_poly.pdbx_seq_one_letter_code
_entity_poly.pdbx_strand_id
1 'polypeptide(L)'
;MRKLSTVDDFGLSGSDLEQMYQEVILEASKDPHGKAHFAQDITSAQSENEGDGGVPGRAAASAVLTASHEYCVPAQSHQFNPTCGDEVTVRIELSDGSDGKPVRIESLSWDGQGCSISQASLSIMYDLVQGKTLEEAMELDAVFHELMDSRGKGLDDERKNDLLEDAVVFQGASQYPMRIKCALLGWEGLKDSAASALARISTVPGGKGSAVSPKQAARSMSESGDMGQE
;
A
#
# COMPACT_ATOMS: atom_id res chain seq x y z
N MET A 1 -20.61 18.66 -37.70
CA MET A 1 -19.67 17.97 -36.80
C MET A 1 -20.46 16.99 -35.95
N ARG A 2 -20.41 15.69 -36.27
CA ARG A 2 -21.05 14.65 -35.44
C ARG A 2 -20.14 14.42 -34.23
N LYS A 3 -20.70 14.55 -33.02
CA LYS A 3 -20.05 14.05 -31.80
C LYS A 3 -19.90 12.55 -31.97
N LEU A 4 -18.66 12.04 -32.07
CA LEU A 4 -18.42 10.63 -31.84
C LEU A 4 -18.78 10.39 -30.36
N SER A 5 -19.82 9.60 -30.12
CA SER A 5 -20.03 8.98 -28.82
C SER A 5 -18.85 8.04 -28.58
N THR A 6 -18.03 8.35 -27.58
CA THR A 6 -16.99 7.48 -27.04
C THR A 6 -17.70 6.36 -26.28
N VAL A 7 -17.96 5.29 -27.00
CA VAL A 7 -18.39 4.00 -26.44
C VAL A 7 -17.11 3.18 -26.37
N ASP A 8 -16.71 2.74 -25.20
CA ASP A 8 -15.55 1.84 -25.05
C ASP A 8 -15.88 0.42 -25.55
N ASP A 9 -14.88 -0.46 -25.60
CA ASP A 9 -14.96 -1.82 -26.15
C ASP A 9 -16.10 -2.68 -25.53
N PHE A 10 -16.60 -2.27 -24.36
CA PHE A 10 -17.71 -2.90 -23.63
C PHE A 10 -19.10 -2.32 -23.93
N GLY A 11 -19.23 -1.35 -24.84
CA GLY A 11 -20.53 -0.81 -25.24
C GLY A 11 -21.17 0.18 -24.25
N LEU A 12 -20.43 0.61 -23.23
CA LEU A 12 -20.91 1.55 -22.20
C LEU A 12 -20.62 3.01 -22.59
N SER A 13 -21.52 3.92 -22.23
CA SER A 13 -21.24 5.34 -22.35
C SER A 13 -20.32 5.80 -21.23
N GLY A 14 -19.55 6.88 -21.44
CA GLY A 14 -18.65 7.41 -20.42
C GLY A 14 -19.33 7.73 -19.07
N SER A 15 -20.62 8.07 -19.06
CA SER A 15 -21.39 8.28 -17.84
C SER A 15 -21.78 6.97 -17.14
N ASP A 16 -22.02 5.90 -17.89
CA ASP A 16 -22.36 4.59 -17.30
C ASP A 16 -21.12 3.96 -16.64
N LEU A 17 -19.94 4.13 -17.27
CA LEU A 17 -18.66 3.71 -16.70
C LEU A 17 -18.33 4.49 -15.43
N GLU A 18 -18.54 5.81 -15.43
CA GLU A 18 -18.32 6.65 -14.25
C GLU A 18 -19.25 6.26 -13.10
N GLN A 19 -20.52 5.94 -13.40
CA GLN A 19 -21.47 5.48 -12.38
C GLN A 19 -21.07 4.13 -11.80
N MET A 20 -20.60 3.19 -12.62
CA MET A 20 -20.09 1.91 -12.17
C MET A 20 -18.87 2.08 -11.24
N TYR A 21 -17.91 2.92 -11.60
CA TYR A 21 -16.74 3.21 -10.76
C TYR A 21 -17.12 3.85 -9.43
N GLN A 22 -18.11 4.74 -9.42
CA GLN A 22 -18.64 5.29 -8.18
C GLN A 22 -19.29 4.23 -7.30
N GLU A 23 -20.00 3.26 -7.89
CA GLU A 23 -20.61 2.16 -7.15
C GLU A 23 -19.56 1.26 -6.48
N VAL A 24 -18.49 0.88 -7.20
CA VAL A 24 -17.37 0.09 -6.65
C VAL A 24 -16.73 0.80 -5.46
N ILE A 25 -16.41 2.10 -5.60
CA ILE A 25 -15.84 2.89 -4.49
C ILE A 25 -16.81 2.93 -3.30
N LEU A 26 -18.12 3.10 -3.56
CA LEU A 26 -19.11 3.16 -2.49
C LEU A 26 -19.25 1.82 -1.77
N GLU A 27 -19.27 0.70 -2.48
CA GLU A 27 -19.35 -0.64 -1.92
C GLU A 27 -18.12 -0.95 -1.06
N ALA A 28 -16.92 -0.82 -1.62
CA ALA A 28 -15.66 -1.04 -0.92
C ALA A 28 -15.49 -0.12 0.30
N SER A 29 -16.10 1.07 0.30
CA SER A 29 -16.08 1.96 1.46
C SER A 29 -17.09 1.60 2.56
N LYS A 30 -18.19 0.92 2.22
CA LYS A 30 -19.27 0.56 3.15
C LYS A 30 -18.99 -0.75 3.87
N ASP A 31 -18.48 -1.74 3.16
CA ASP A 31 -18.08 -3.04 3.71
C ASP A 31 -16.60 -3.32 3.42
N PRO A 32 -15.69 -2.56 4.06
CA PRO A 32 -14.28 -2.63 3.75
C PRO A 32 -13.63 -3.94 4.20
N HIS A 33 -12.90 -4.57 3.29
CA HIS A 33 -12.05 -5.73 3.57
C HIS A 33 -10.77 -5.31 4.32
N GLY A 34 -10.25 -6.23 5.14
CA GLY A 34 -9.07 -6.00 5.97
C GLY A 34 -9.25 -5.01 7.12
N LYS A 35 -10.43 -4.37 7.25
CA LYS A 35 -10.72 -3.44 8.35
C LYS A 35 -10.86 -4.20 9.66
N ALA A 36 -10.20 -3.70 10.68
CA ALA A 36 -10.23 -4.18 12.04
C ALA A 36 -10.43 -3.01 13.01
N HIS A 37 -10.68 -3.32 14.28
CA HIS A 37 -10.66 -2.36 15.36
C HIS A 37 -9.48 -2.67 16.26
N PHE A 38 -8.49 -1.78 16.24
CA PHE A 38 -7.33 -1.88 17.11
C PHE A 38 -7.71 -1.26 18.45
N ALA A 39 -7.36 -1.92 19.55
CA ALA A 39 -7.47 -1.29 20.86
C ALA A 39 -6.67 0.01 20.82
N GLN A 40 -7.34 1.15 20.99
CA GLN A 40 -6.67 2.44 21.05
C GLN A 40 -5.75 2.44 22.26
N ASP A 41 -4.47 2.72 22.05
CA ASP A 41 -3.57 3.12 23.13
C ASP A 41 -4.12 4.45 23.67
N ILE A 42 -4.97 4.38 24.70
CA ILE A 42 -5.63 5.54 25.30
C ILE A 42 -4.55 6.41 25.96
N THR A 43 -3.98 7.32 25.18
CA THR A 43 -3.21 8.47 25.68
C THR A 43 -3.29 9.60 24.66
N SER A 44 -4.48 10.19 24.56
CA SER A 44 -4.61 11.59 24.18
C SER A 44 -5.83 12.20 24.87
N ALA A 45 -5.53 12.98 25.91
CA ALA A 45 -6.26 14.19 26.31
C ALA A 45 -7.76 14.06 26.64
N GLN A 46 -8.08 13.37 27.73
CA GLN A 46 -9.18 13.80 28.62
C GLN A 46 -8.75 13.66 30.08
N SER A 47 -7.97 14.63 30.56
CA SER A 47 -7.88 14.93 31.99
C SER A 47 -7.82 16.44 32.15
N GLU A 48 -8.95 17.09 31.93
CA GLU A 48 -9.25 18.30 32.68
C GLU A 48 -9.56 17.86 34.12
N ASN A 49 -8.55 17.84 34.98
CA ASN A 49 -8.73 18.20 36.38
C ASN A 49 -7.39 18.48 37.08
N GLU A 50 -7.35 19.62 37.76
CA GLU A 50 -6.29 20.10 38.63
C GLU A 50 -6.06 19.15 39.82
N GLY A 51 -4.82 19.02 40.30
CA GLY A 51 -4.53 18.42 41.60
C GLY A 51 -3.15 17.80 41.76
N ASP A 52 -2.29 18.55 42.46
CA ASP A 52 -1.08 18.18 43.21
C ASP A 52 -0.80 16.69 43.54
N GLY A 53 0.47 16.29 43.44
CA GLY A 53 1.01 15.06 44.06
C GLY A 53 1.79 14.15 43.11
N GLY A 54 3.07 13.90 43.42
CA GLY A 54 4.04 13.25 42.53
C GLY A 54 4.00 11.72 42.39
N VAL A 55 5.13 11.22 41.83
CA VAL A 55 5.61 9.84 41.54
C VAL A 55 5.23 9.23 40.15
N PRO A 56 6.00 8.26 39.62
CA PRO A 56 7.17 8.41 38.76
C PRO A 56 6.89 8.06 37.28
N GLY A 57 7.84 8.41 36.40
CA GLY A 57 7.82 8.17 34.96
C GLY A 57 7.35 6.77 34.56
N ARG A 58 6.15 6.73 33.96
CA ARG A 58 5.53 5.54 33.42
C ARG A 58 5.98 5.43 31.97
N ALA A 59 6.88 4.50 31.69
CA ALA A 59 7.27 4.16 30.32
C ALA A 59 5.99 3.88 29.51
N ALA A 60 5.89 4.51 28.34
CA ALA A 60 4.80 4.29 27.40
C ALA A 60 4.67 2.78 27.16
N ALA A 61 3.55 2.20 27.58
CA ALA A 61 3.20 0.84 27.24
C ALA A 61 2.79 0.86 25.77
N SER A 62 3.78 0.79 24.87
CA SER A 62 3.57 0.43 23.48
C SER A 62 2.87 -0.92 23.49
N ALA A 63 1.64 -1.00 22.99
CA ALA A 63 0.98 -2.28 22.77
C ALA A 63 1.92 -3.15 21.93
N VAL A 64 2.45 -4.22 22.53
CA VAL A 64 3.40 -5.10 21.86
C VAL A 64 2.66 -5.76 20.70
N LEU A 65 3.03 -5.39 19.47
CA LEU A 65 2.56 -6.09 18.29
C LEU A 65 3.12 -7.51 18.31
N THR A 66 2.24 -8.48 18.47
CA THR A 66 2.55 -9.91 18.39
C THR A 66 2.22 -10.43 17.00
N ALA A 67 3.11 -11.27 16.46
CA ALA A 67 2.84 -11.97 15.21
C ALA A 67 1.97 -13.20 15.47
N SER A 68 1.17 -13.57 14.47
CA SER A 68 0.35 -14.78 14.47
C SER A 68 1.18 -16.03 14.19
N HIS A 69 2.31 -15.88 13.50
CA HIS A 69 3.23 -16.97 13.17
C HIS A 69 4.63 -16.74 13.74
N GLU A 70 5.31 -17.82 14.15
CA GLU A 70 6.69 -17.75 14.67
C GLU A 70 7.70 -17.19 13.65
N TYR A 71 7.47 -17.47 12.36
CA TYR A 71 8.30 -17.01 11.25
C TYR A 71 7.90 -15.63 10.72
N CYS A 72 6.97 -14.93 11.40
CA CYS A 72 6.49 -13.62 10.97
C CYS A 72 7.05 -12.48 11.81
N VAL A 73 7.32 -11.36 11.15
CA VAL A 73 7.71 -10.11 11.79
C VAL A 73 6.56 -9.11 11.65
N PRO A 74 5.88 -8.75 12.76
CA PRO A 74 4.76 -7.82 12.72
C PRO A 74 5.29 -6.38 12.73
N ALA A 75 4.66 -5.51 11.96
CA ALA A 75 4.93 -4.07 11.97
C ALA A 75 3.65 -3.27 11.76
N GLN A 76 3.69 -1.98 12.08
CA GLN A 76 2.58 -1.08 11.81
C GLN A 76 3.09 0.29 11.41
N SER A 77 2.25 1.03 10.70
CA SER A 77 2.49 2.44 10.39
C SER A 77 1.19 3.22 10.53
N HIS A 78 1.30 4.42 11.11
CA HIS A 78 0.20 5.35 11.27
C HIS A 78 0.32 6.48 10.24
N GLN A 79 -0.75 6.74 9.51
CA GLN A 79 -0.81 7.70 8.43
C GLN A 79 -1.93 8.71 8.68
N PHE A 80 -1.65 9.97 8.41
CA PHE A 80 -2.61 11.06 8.58
C PHE A 80 -2.57 12.00 7.38
N ASN A 81 -3.74 12.21 6.77
CA ASN A 81 -3.93 13.18 5.70
C ASN A 81 -4.84 14.33 6.17
N PRO A 82 -4.27 15.47 6.60
CA PRO A 82 -5.03 16.60 7.13
C PRO A 82 -5.94 17.28 6.10
N THR A 83 -5.76 17.00 4.81
CA THR A 83 -6.56 17.64 3.74
C THR A 83 -7.99 17.11 3.72
N CYS A 84 -8.16 15.79 3.87
CA CYS A 84 -9.45 15.11 3.98
C CYS A 84 -9.84 14.86 5.45
N GLY A 85 -8.88 14.96 6.40
CA GLY A 85 -9.06 14.48 7.77
C GLY A 85 -9.03 12.96 7.88
N ASP A 86 -8.38 12.28 6.93
CA ASP A 86 -8.24 10.82 6.96
C ASP A 86 -7.13 10.42 7.93
N GLU A 87 -7.36 9.37 8.71
CA GLU A 87 -6.42 8.81 9.67
C GLU A 87 -6.52 7.28 9.62
N VAL A 88 -5.39 6.60 9.44
CA VAL A 88 -5.34 5.13 9.37
C VAL A 88 -4.07 4.59 10.01
N THR A 89 -4.20 3.46 10.68
CA THR A 89 -3.10 2.60 11.08
C THR A 89 -3.16 1.34 10.23
N VAL A 90 -2.07 1.04 9.53
CA VAL A 90 -1.88 -0.19 8.76
C VAL A 90 -0.98 -1.12 9.56
N ARG A 91 -1.41 -2.36 9.77
CA ARG A 91 -0.63 -3.43 10.41
C ARG A 91 -0.36 -4.53 9.40
N ILE A 92 0.87 -5.02 9.39
CA ILE A 92 1.29 -6.13 8.55
C ILE A 92 2.02 -7.19 9.36
N GLU A 93 2.02 -8.41 8.84
CA GLU A 93 2.94 -9.47 9.21
C GLU A 93 3.67 -9.95 7.95
N LEU A 94 5.00 -9.81 7.95
CA LEU A 94 5.84 -10.33 6.88
C LEU A 94 6.47 -11.65 7.29
N SER A 95 6.48 -12.64 6.41
CA SER A 95 7.34 -13.80 6.60
C SER A 95 8.82 -13.39 6.60
N ASP A 96 9.65 -14.05 7.39
CA ASP A 96 11.06 -13.71 7.56
C ASP A 96 11.97 -14.14 6.39
N GLY A 97 11.40 -14.78 5.36
CA GLY A 97 12.15 -15.30 4.21
C GLY A 97 13.00 -16.55 4.54
N SER A 98 12.69 -17.24 5.64
CA SER A 98 13.35 -18.49 6.02
C SER A 98 13.36 -19.51 4.88
N ASP A 99 14.40 -20.33 4.88
CA ASP A 99 14.64 -21.38 3.87
C ASP A 99 14.76 -20.87 2.42
N GLY A 100 15.10 -19.58 2.24
CA GLY A 100 15.26 -18.97 0.91
C GLY A 100 13.93 -18.72 0.18
N LYS A 101 12.82 -18.70 0.92
CA LYS A 101 11.50 -18.34 0.38
C LYS A 101 11.41 -16.82 0.22
N PRO A 102 10.61 -16.32 -0.75
CA PRO A 102 10.34 -14.89 -0.83
C PRO A 102 9.60 -14.42 0.42
N VAL A 103 9.91 -13.20 0.85
CA VAL A 103 9.16 -12.50 1.91
C VAL A 103 7.72 -12.28 1.42
N ARG A 104 6.74 -12.64 2.23
CA ARG A 104 5.30 -12.60 1.92
C ARG A 104 4.54 -11.78 2.93
N ILE A 105 3.46 -11.15 2.48
CA ILE A 105 2.46 -10.51 3.34
C ILE A 105 1.52 -11.62 3.83
N GLU A 106 1.81 -12.15 5.02
CA GLU A 106 1.01 -13.23 5.63
C GLU A 106 -0.28 -12.67 6.24
N SER A 107 -0.24 -11.41 6.70
CA SER A 107 -1.40 -10.69 7.22
C SER A 107 -1.26 -9.21 6.93
N LEU A 108 -2.37 -8.59 6.53
CA LEU A 108 -2.56 -7.16 6.42
C LEU A 108 -3.88 -6.84 7.13
N SER A 109 -3.89 -5.82 7.97
CA SER A 109 -5.12 -5.29 8.54
C SER A 109 -4.98 -3.81 8.77
N TRP A 110 -6.10 -3.11 8.84
CA TRP A 110 -6.07 -1.67 9.05
C TRP A 110 -7.22 -1.22 9.95
N ASP A 111 -6.99 -0.15 10.70
CA ASP A 111 -8.02 0.55 11.47
C ASP A 111 -7.87 2.04 11.22
N GLY A 112 -8.98 2.72 11.01
CA GLY A 112 -8.97 4.10 10.63
C GLY A 112 -10.33 4.65 10.26
N GLN A 113 -10.36 5.97 10.12
CA GLN A 113 -11.50 6.76 9.69
C GLN A 113 -11.06 7.68 8.57
N GLY A 114 -11.94 7.86 7.59
CA GLY A 114 -11.63 8.70 6.44
C GLY A 114 -12.81 8.80 5.49
N CYS A 115 -12.63 9.58 4.44
CA CYS A 115 -13.59 9.67 3.36
C CYS A 115 -13.76 8.32 2.62
N SER A 116 -14.80 8.21 1.79
CA SER A 116 -15.08 6.99 1.04
C SER A 116 -13.92 6.54 0.16
N ILE A 117 -13.15 7.48 -0.41
CA ILE A 117 -12.00 7.18 -1.28
C ILE A 117 -10.86 6.53 -0.50
N SER A 118 -10.53 7.03 0.69
CA SER A 118 -9.45 6.44 1.50
C SER A 118 -9.85 5.06 2.03
N GLN A 119 -11.09 4.89 2.48
CA GLN A 119 -11.60 3.59 2.93
C GLN A 119 -11.69 2.56 1.80
N ALA A 120 -12.20 2.95 0.63
CA ALA A 120 -12.24 2.07 -0.54
C ALA A 120 -10.83 1.68 -1.00
N SER A 121 -9.88 2.63 -1.00
CA SER A 121 -8.50 2.35 -1.43
C SER A 121 -7.82 1.37 -0.49
N LEU A 122 -8.02 1.51 0.83
CA LEU A 122 -7.54 0.54 1.82
C LEU A 122 -8.14 -0.86 1.62
N SER A 123 -9.44 -0.94 1.35
CA SER A 123 -10.14 -2.21 1.09
C SER A 123 -9.60 -2.89 -0.18
N ILE A 124 -9.52 -2.16 -1.29
CA ILE A 124 -9.05 -2.70 -2.56
C ILE A 124 -7.55 -3.04 -2.49
N MET A 125 -6.74 -2.21 -1.81
CA MET A 125 -5.33 -2.54 -1.53
C MET A 125 -5.22 -3.85 -0.76
N TYR A 126 -6.07 -4.08 0.25
CA TYR A 126 -6.06 -5.32 1.01
C TYR A 126 -6.26 -6.54 0.11
N ASP A 127 -7.29 -6.52 -0.74
CA ASP A 127 -7.58 -7.60 -1.68
C ASP A 127 -6.42 -7.81 -2.66
N LEU A 128 -5.80 -6.72 -3.11
CA LEU A 128 -4.69 -6.75 -4.04
C LEU A 128 -3.39 -7.30 -3.45
N VAL A 129 -3.10 -7.16 -2.16
CA VAL A 129 -1.74 -7.47 -1.64
C VAL A 129 -1.70 -8.60 -0.62
N GLN A 130 -2.82 -8.95 0.00
CA GLN A 130 -2.89 -10.01 1.00
C GLN A 130 -2.42 -11.35 0.42
N GLY A 131 -1.44 -12.01 1.06
CA GLY A 131 -0.88 -13.29 0.63
C GLY A 131 0.15 -13.22 -0.50
N LYS A 132 0.32 -12.06 -1.15
CA LYS A 132 1.33 -11.85 -2.18
C LYS A 132 2.73 -11.75 -1.57
N THR A 133 3.74 -11.93 -2.41
CA THR A 133 5.11 -11.58 -2.04
C THR A 133 5.24 -10.07 -1.86
N LEU A 134 6.21 -9.64 -1.06
CA LEU A 134 6.45 -8.21 -0.88
C LEU A 134 6.88 -7.53 -2.18
N GLU A 135 7.60 -8.24 -3.06
CA GLU A 135 7.99 -7.74 -4.37
C GLU A 135 6.76 -7.43 -5.25
N GLU A 136 5.83 -8.38 -5.35
CA GLU A 136 4.56 -8.19 -6.08
C GLU A 136 3.75 -7.02 -5.49
N ALA A 137 3.70 -6.88 -4.16
CA ALA A 137 3.00 -5.77 -3.52
C ALA A 137 3.64 -4.40 -3.81
N MET A 138 4.97 -4.33 -3.91
CA MET A 138 5.68 -3.10 -4.27
C MET A 138 5.54 -2.77 -5.77
N GLU A 139 5.39 -3.77 -6.63
CA GLU A 139 5.02 -3.55 -8.03
C GLU A 139 3.62 -2.94 -8.13
N LEU A 140 2.64 -3.49 -7.41
CA LEU A 140 1.28 -2.96 -7.35
C LEU A 140 1.24 -1.53 -6.81
N ASP A 141 2.01 -1.24 -5.75
CA ASP A 141 2.17 0.13 -5.22
C ASP A 141 2.66 1.10 -6.29
N ALA A 142 3.72 0.73 -7.02
CA ALA A 142 4.30 1.58 -8.06
C ALA A 142 3.32 1.83 -9.21
N VAL A 143 2.60 0.79 -9.64
CA VAL A 143 1.58 0.93 -10.70
C VAL A 143 0.40 1.77 -10.24
N PHE A 144 -0.03 1.64 -8.99
CA PHE A 144 -1.11 2.46 -8.44
C PHE A 144 -0.72 3.93 -8.32
N HIS A 145 0.53 4.22 -7.95
CA HIS A 145 1.08 5.58 -7.98
C HIS A 145 1.09 6.16 -9.39
N GLU A 146 1.51 5.37 -10.39
CA GLU A 146 1.46 5.78 -11.79
C GLU A 146 0.03 6.13 -12.24
N LEU A 147 -0.95 5.32 -11.84
CA LEU A 147 -2.37 5.61 -12.10
C LEU A 147 -2.78 6.94 -11.45
N MET A 148 -2.37 7.18 -10.20
CA MET A 148 -2.71 8.41 -9.47
C MET A 148 -2.05 9.66 -10.06
N ASP A 149 -0.88 9.51 -10.69
CA ASP A 149 -0.17 10.59 -11.38
C ASP A 149 -0.67 10.83 -12.82
N SER A 150 -1.53 9.95 -13.36
CA SER A 150 -2.03 10.01 -14.73
C SER A 150 -2.93 11.22 -15.04
N ARG A 151 -3.42 11.92 -14.02
CA ARG A 151 -4.34 13.07 -14.14
C ARG A 151 -5.63 12.74 -14.92
N GLY A 152 -6.17 11.55 -14.68
CA GLY A 152 -7.40 11.04 -15.28
C GLY A 152 -7.23 10.37 -16.62
N LYS A 153 -6.00 10.30 -17.15
CA LYS A 153 -5.73 9.63 -18.43
C LYS A 153 -5.76 8.11 -18.32
N GLY A 154 -5.57 7.57 -17.12
CA GLY A 154 -5.42 6.13 -16.92
C GLY A 154 -4.01 5.67 -17.27
N LEU A 155 -3.84 4.37 -17.46
CA LEU A 155 -2.59 3.74 -17.86
C LEU A 155 -2.67 3.32 -19.32
N ASP A 156 -1.60 3.59 -20.08
CA ASP A 156 -1.51 3.23 -21.50
C ASP A 156 -1.14 1.74 -21.72
N ASP A 157 -0.70 1.05 -20.66
CA ASP A 157 -0.28 -0.36 -20.68
C ASP A 157 -1.37 -1.24 -20.07
N GLU A 158 -2.02 -2.04 -20.92
CA GLU A 158 -3.12 -2.92 -20.51
C GLU A 158 -2.71 -3.94 -19.46
N ARG A 159 -1.44 -4.41 -19.48
CA ARG A 159 -0.96 -5.32 -18.43
C ARG A 159 -0.97 -4.65 -17.06
N LYS A 160 -0.76 -3.34 -16.98
CA LYS A 160 -0.82 -2.61 -15.72
C LYS A 160 -2.26 -2.41 -15.26
N ASN A 161 -3.20 -2.21 -16.18
CA ASN A 161 -4.63 -2.21 -15.86
C ASN A 161 -5.04 -3.56 -15.28
N ASP A 162 -4.63 -4.67 -15.91
CA ASP A 162 -4.89 -6.03 -15.43
C ASP A 162 -4.32 -6.27 -14.01
N LEU A 163 -3.11 -5.76 -13.72
CA LEU A 163 -2.50 -5.89 -12.39
C LEU A 163 -3.29 -5.16 -11.31
N LEU A 164 -3.89 -4.02 -11.63
CA LEU A 164 -4.62 -3.20 -10.66
C LEU A 164 -6.01 -3.74 -10.33
N GLU A 165 -6.56 -4.65 -11.14
CA GLU A 165 -7.91 -5.21 -10.95
C GLU A 165 -8.92 -4.06 -10.65
N ASP A 166 -9.64 -4.14 -9.53
CA ASP A 166 -10.62 -3.11 -9.13
C ASP A 166 -10.00 -1.74 -8.80
N ALA A 167 -8.68 -1.63 -8.61
CA ALA A 167 -8.05 -0.33 -8.33
C ALA A 167 -8.05 0.62 -9.55
N VAL A 168 -8.34 0.14 -10.76
CA VAL A 168 -8.49 1.01 -11.94
C VAL A 168 -9.63 2.03 -11.78
N VAL A 169 -10.62 1.76 -10.94
CA VAL A 169 -11.74 2.69 -10.66
C VAL A 169 -11.27 4.03 -10.09
N PHE A 170 -10.07 4.08 -9.50
CA PHE A 170 -9.49 5.33 -9.00
C PHE A 170 -8.97 6.26 -10.10
N GLN A 171 -9.00 5.86 -11.38
CA GLN A 171 -8.64 6.75 -12.50
C GLN A 171 -9.36 8.11 -12.41
N GLY A 172 -10.65 8.13 -12.07
CA GLY A 172 -11.39 9.38 -11.89
C GLY A 172 -10.84 10.26 -10.74
N ALA A 173 -10.40 9.64 -9.64
CA ALA A 173 -9.83 10.34 -8.50
C ALA A 173 -8.47 11.00 -8.83
N SER A 174 -7.70 10.41 -9.76
CA SER A 174 -6.39 10.95 -10.19
C SER A 174 -6.47 12.34 -10.83
N GLN A 175 -7.65 12.82 -11.24
CA GLN A 175 -7.84 14.19 -11.73
C GLN A 175 -7.74 15.25 -10.64
N TYR A 176 -7.89 14.85 -9.37
CA TYR A 176 -8.07 15.78 -8.26
C TYR A 176 -6.93 15.60 -7.23
N PRO A 177 -5.99 16.56 -7.13
CA PRO A 177 -4.85 16.48 -6.19
C PRO A 177 -5.24 16.20 -4.74
N MET A 178 -6.38 16.71 -4.29
CA MET A 178 -6.89 16.44 -2.95
C MET A 178 -7.31 14.97 -2.78
N ARG A 179 -7.88 14.34 -3.82
CA ARG A 179 -8.33 12.94 -3.79
C ARG A 179 -7.20 11.94 -3.97
N ILE A 180 -6.15 12.29 -4.71
CA ILE A 180 -4.92 11.49 -4.84
C ILE A 180 -4.35 11.15 -3.46
N LYS A 181 -4.23 12.15 -2.58
CA LYS A 181 -3.74 11.92 -1.21
C LYS A 181 -4.62 10.97 -0.40
N CYS A 182 -5.93 11.07 -0.58
CA CYS A 182 -6.87 10.21 0.14
C CYS A 182 -6.77 8.76 -0.41
N ALA A 183 -6.54 8.58 -1.72
CA ALA A 183 -6.32 7.26 -2.34
C ALA A 183 -4.96 6.62 -1.95
N LEU A 184 -3.87 7.37 -1.89
CA LEU A 184 -2.53 6.83 -1.60
C LEU A 184 -2.26 6.57 -0.11
N LEU A 185 -3.12 7.05 0.79
CA LEU A 185 -2.88 6.99 2.24
C LEU A 185 -2.57 5.58 2.77
N GLY A 186 -3.35 4.58 2.35
CA GLY A 186 -3.16 3.18 2.77
C GLY A 186 -1.86 2.58 2.24
N TRP A 187 -1.51 2.93 1.00
CA TRP A 187 -0.30 2.47 0.31
C TRP A 187 0.98 3.00 0.98
N GLU A 188 0.98 4.25 1.45
CA GLU A 188 2.08 4.76 2.30
C GLU A 188 2.18 3.99 3.62
N GLY A 189 1.06 3.64 4.24
CA GLY A 189 1.02 2.81 5.44
C GLY A 189 1.59 1.41 5.21
N LEU A 190 1.29 0.79 4.07
CA LEU A 190 1.85 -0.50 3.66
C LEU A 190 3.37 -0.41 3.48
N LYS A 191 3.87 0.56 2.71
CA LYS A 191 5.31 0.77 2.49
C LYS A 191 6.08 0.99 3.79
N ASP A 192 5.60 1.88 4.64
CA ASP A 192 6.28 2.23 5.89
C ASP A 192 6.32 1.05 6.88
N SER A 193 5.21 0.32 6.99
CA SER A 193 5.14 -0.86 7.85
C SER A 193 6.03 -1.99 7.30
N ALA A 194 6.07 -2.18 5.98
CA ALA A 194 6.95 -3.14 5.31
C ALA A 194 8.43 -2.82 5.52
N ALA A 195 8.83 -1.56 5.34
CA ALA A 195 10.19 -1.11 5.61
C ALA A 195 10.59 -1.37 7.07
N SER A 196 9.69 -1.09 8.02
CA SER A 196 9.90 -1.35 9.44
C SER A 196 10.07 -2.84 9.77
N ALA A 197 9.26 -3.72 9.15
CA ALA A 197 9.39 -5.18 9.31
C ALA A 197 10.70 -5.70 8.69
N LEU A 198 11.05 -5.28 7.47
CA LEU A 198 12.29 -5.68 6.78
C LEU A 198 13.56 -5.28 7.55
N ALA A 199 13.56 -4.09 8.16
CA ALA A 199 14.67 -3.63 9.00
C ALA A 199 14.89 -4.61 10.18
N ARG A 200 13.81 -5.12 10.78
CA ARG A 200 13.87 -6.08 11.87
C ARG A 200 14.31 -7.46 11.40
N ILE A 201 13.81 -7.95 10.25
CA ILE A 201 14.25 -9.21 9.64
C ILE A 201 15.78 -9.19 9.40
N SER A 202 16.30 -8.08 8.88
CA SER A 202 17.73 -7.93 8.56
C SER A 202 18.64 -7.87 9.80
N THR A 203 18.10 -7.54 10.98
CA THR A 203 18.87 -7.43 12.24
C THR A 203 18.99 -8.72 13.03
N VAL A 204 18.29 -9.80 12.63
CA VAL A 204 18.39 -11.11 13.30
C VAL A 204 19.66 -11.83 12.81
N PRO A 205 20.66 -12.10 13.68
CA PRO A 205 21.88 -12.79 13.27
C PRO A 205 21.57 -14.28 13.08
N GLY A 206 21.26 -14.68 11.84
CA GLY A 206 20.95 -16.07 11.49
C GLY A 206 20.54 -16.29 10.04
N GLY A 207 19.99 -15.29 9.35
CA GLY A 207 19.68 -15.36 7.94
C GLY A 207 20.91 -15.10 7.08
N LYS A 208 21.42 -16.14 6.39
CA LYS A 208 22.41 -15.95 5.31
C LYS A 208 21.73 -15.30 4.10
N GLY A 209 21.46 -14.00 4.18
CA GLY A 209 21.09 -13.16 3.04
C GLY A 209 22.34 -12.70 2.31
N SER A 210 22.61 -13.28 1.16
CA SER A 210 23.65 -12.79 0.25
C SER A 210 23.28 -11.39 -0.20
N ALA A 211 24.01 -10.37 0.25
CA ALA A 211 23.84 -9.00 -0.21
C ALA A 211 24.14 -8.93 -1.71
N VAL A 212 23.11 -8.81 -2.55
CA VAL A 212 23.29 -8.42 -3.95
C VAL A 212 23.37 -6.89 -3.96
N SER A 213 24.60 -6.38 -4.13
CA SER A 213 24.83 -4.95 -4.32
C SER A 213 24.40 -4.50 -5.73
N PRO A 214 23.67 -3.39 -5.88
CA PRO A 214 23.15 -2.92 -7.17
C PRO A 214 24.22 -2.14 -7.95
N LYS A 215 25.34 -2.79 -8.33
CA LYS A 215 26.36 -2.11 -9.14
C LYS A 215 27.15 -2.94 -10.15
N GLN A 216 26.67 -4.11 -10.56
CA GLN A 216 27.29 -4.89 -11.64
C GLN A 216 26.27 -5.44 -12.64
N ALA A 217 25.47 -4.55 -13.21
CA ALA A 217 24.67 -4.85 -14.41
C ALA A 217 24.82 -3.73 -15.44
N ALA A 218 26.05 -3.26 -15.65
CA ALA A 218 26.39 -2.34 -16.74
C ALA A 218 27.92 -2.29 -16.95
N ARG A 219 28.52 -3.37 -17.45
CA ARG A 219 29.79 -3.37 -18.22
C ARG A 219 30.25 -4.77 -18.58
N SER A 220 29.66 -5.30 -19.64
CA SER A 220 30.24 -6.25 -20.62
C SER A 220 29.08 -6.56 -21.56
N MET A 221 28.98 -5.96 -22.74
CA MET A 221 29.78 -6.32 -23.89
C MET A 221 29.79 -5.15 -24.89
N SER A 222 30.91 -4.45 -24.96
CA SER A 222 31.33 -3.73 -26.15
C SER A 222 32.84 -3.91 -26.27
N GLU A 223 33.25 -4.38 -27.46
CA GLU A 223 34.61 -4.34 -28.01
C GLU A 223 35.62 -5.42 -27.57
N SER A 224 35.66 -6.48 -28.37
CA SER A 224 36.87 -6.93 -29.09
C SER A 224 36.33 -7.70 -30.31
N GLY A 225 36.67 -7.42 -31.55
CA GLY A 225 37.91 -6.89 -32.10
C GLY A 225 38.27 -7.83 -33.24
N ASP A 226 37.99 -7.37 -34.46
CA ASP A 226 38.56 -7.76 -35.75
C ASP A 226 39.86 -8.61 -35.70
N MET A 227 39.87 -9.78 -36.35
CA MET A 227 41.00 -10.27 -37.18
C MET A 227 40.72 -11.65 -37.82
N GLY A 228 40.56 -11.65 -39.16
CA GLY A 228 41.39 -12.48 -40.06
C GLY A 228 40.94 -13.89 -40.51
N GLN A 229 40.80 -14.03 -41.84
CA GLN A 229 41.16 -15.19 -42.72
C GLN A 229 40.32 -16.48 -42.54
N GLU A 230 39.76 -17.16 -43.55
CA GLU A 230 39.97 -17.30 -45.01
C GLU A 230 38.63 -17.30 -45.78
#